data_AF-H8GXX7-F1
#
_entry.id   AF-H8GXX7-F1
#
_cell.length_a   1.000
_cell.length_b   1.000
_cell.length_c   1.000
_cell.angle_alpha   90.00
_cell.angle_beta   90.00
_cell.angle_gamma   90.00
#
_symmetry.space_group_name_H-M   'P 1'
#
loop_
_entity.id
_entity.type
_entity.pdbx_description
1 polymer ?
#
loop_
_entity_poly.entity_id
_entity_poly.type
_entity_poly.pdbx_seq_one_letter_code
_entity_poly.pdbx_strand_id
1 'polypeptide(L)'
;MGLVNGNSCGYHGYWPDYSSPDDTAVEPKFGTGSDLSGLISDLKAGGQKYIMDMVVNHAGYGARVVSQQPGWFHSNCSGDEINCPLAGLPDFRQEDSAVAAYLTNLSKSWTSAYAIDAIRMDTVKHVPNSYWQNSWVPGVLAARPNTFLLGEAFLSGSASQLKPFLDAGFDSTFNFPLRQALVDSLGKGGSLDRLAAGMQDTLGTLGLDRTLLQTNLLDNHDVPRFVNEPGSGVAESEIRTRYGLALGALMTLPGIPQLYYGNELGMYGGSDPDNRRDMPSWAWTDTGRSSAQTNFLAGGGTPKTTYDLTKKLIGLRKGNEALWKGNYAELWRPNGGQNVFAFYRGSGTSRVVVVMNSSASSASVSLDLQGNAGISTSDKSALGNGTVFSDLLGAGAPASATVSGGKLPVTLGAGRMAVYRAGTSSGGGGSTVSVTYQVSASTSYGQNLYLVGDRSELGAWNTDSAVPMTSSACSGTVCTWKATVSLPPSVATAFKFIKKPGDSGAAVTWEGGNNRTYTSPSSGTATYSGGSWQ
;
A
#
# COMPACT_ATOMS: atom_id res chain seq x y z
N MET A 1 -1.91 17.86 -28.15
CA MET A 1 -0.79 18.63 -27.49
C MET A 1 0.30 19.15 -28.46
N GLY A 2 0.40 20.46 -28.66
CA GLY A 2 1.55 21.15 -29.30
C GLY A 2 2.48 21.83 -28.27
N LEU A 3 3.56 22.48 -28.73
CA LEU A 3 4.38 23.31 -27.85
C LEU A 3 3.63 24.61 -27.49
N VAL A 4 3.45 24.90 -26.21
CA VAL A 4 3.08 26.21 -25.67
C VAL A 4 4.35 27.06 -25.61
N ASN A 5 4.32 28.23 -26.25
CA ASN A 5 5.44 29.20 -26.34
C ASN A 5 6.79 28.60 -26.80
N GLY A 6 6.76 27.50 -27.58
CA GLY A 6 7.95 26.86 -28.13
C GLY A 6 8.78 26.00 -27.16
N ASN A 7 8.50 26.01 -25.86
CA ASN A 7 9.36 25.40 -24.84
C ASN A 7 8.67 24.43 -23.87
N SER A 8 7.34 24.28 -23.92
CA SER A 8 6.61 23.38 -23.01
C SER A 8 5.46 22.71 -23.73
N CYS A 9 4.99 21.53 -23.31
CA CYS A 9 3.82 20.89 -23.90
C CYS A 9 2.95 20.24 -22.82
N GLY A 10 1.64 20.16 -23.06
CA GLY A 10 0.67 19.59 -22.11
C GLY A 10 0.70 18.06 -22.01
N TYR A 11 1.88 17.43 -22.03
CA TYR A 11 2.04 15.97 -21.96
C TYR A 11 1.37 15.33 -20.73
N HIS A 12 1.27 16.11 -19.66
CA HIS A 12 0.67 15.73 -18.38
C HIS A 12 -0.87 15.74 -18.39
N GLY A 13 -1.52 16.23 -19.46
CA GLY A 13 -2.99 16.23 -19.59
C GLY A 13 -3.74 17.37 -18.89
N TYR A 14 -3.12 18.05 -17.92
CA TYR A 14 -3.71 19.20 -17.19
C TYR A 14 -3.94 20.51 -17.98
N TRP A 15 -3.72 20.55 -19.29
CA TRP A 15 -4.05 21.73 -20.12
C TRP A 15 -5.18 21.43 -21.10
N PRO A 16 -6.40 21.21 -20.60
CA PRO A 16 -7.55 20.84 -21.41
C PRO A 16 -7.98 22.01 -22.30
N ASP A 17 -8.23 21.72 -23.57
CA ASP A 17 -8.66 22.71 -24.57
C ASP A 17 -10.15 23.08 -24.43
N TYR A 18 -10.95 22.16 -23.86
CA TYR A 18 -12.40 22.26 -23.63
C TYR A 18 -13.20 22.88 -24.78
N SER A 19 -13.90 22.04 -25.55
CA SER A 19 -14.71 22.49 -26.69
C SER A 19 -16.21 22.47 -26.39
N SER A 20 -16.68 21.40 -25.75
CA SER A 20 -18.08 21.11 -25.42
C SER A 20 -18.11 20.23 -24.17
N PRO A 21 -19.11 20.34 -23.28
CA PRO A 21 -19.21 19.46 -22.11
C PRO A 21 -19.56 18.01 -22.50
N ASP A 22 -20.06 17.78 -23.72
CA ASP A 22 -20.38 16.44 -24.24
C ASP A 22 -19.21 15.82 -25.01
N ASP A 23 -18.10 16.55 -25.17
CA ASP A 23 -16.90 16.06 -25.83
C ASP A 23 -16.11 15.13 -24.89
N THR A 24 -16.27 13.83 -25.12
CA THR A 24 -15.56 12.76 -24.40
C THR A 24 -14.44 12.14 -25.24
N ALA A 25 -13.92 12.88 -26.22
CA ALA A 25 -12.80 12.43 -27.03
C ALA A 25 -11.51 12.34 -26.19
N VAL A 26 -10.81 11.22 -26.35
CA VAL A 26 -9.49 11.01 -25.74
C VAL A 26 -8.44 11.82 -26.52
N GLU A 27 -7.47 12.43 -25.84
CA GLU A 27 -6.35 13.10 -26.50
C GLU A 27 -5.63 12.09 -27.41
N PRO A 28 -5.47 12.39 -28.72
CA PRO A 28 -5.00 11.41 -29.70
C PRO A 28 -3.65 10.76 -29.40
N LYS A 29 -2.78 11.42 -28.63
CA LYS A 29 -1.50 10.84 -28.20
C LYS A 29 -1.64 9.72 -27.16
N PHE A 30 -2.74 9.70 -26.40
CA PHE A 30 -3.06 8.61 -25.48
C PHE A 30 -3.83 7.48 -26.17
N GLY A 31 -4.61 7.80 -27.21
CA GLY A 31 -5.33 6.83 -28.02
C GLY A 31 -6.74 7.30 -28.35
N THR A 32 -7.62 6.34 -28.61
CA THR A 32 -9.04 6.54 -28.92
C THR A 32 -9.94 6.22 -27.72
N GLY A 33 -11.23 6.56 -27.80
CA GLY A 33 -12.21 6.12 -26.81
C GLY A 33 -12.35 4.59 -26.72
N SER A 34 -12.10 3.87 -27.83
CA SER A 34 -12.05 2.40 -27.82
C SER A 34 -10.86 1.88 -27.02
N ASP A 35 -9.69 2.52 -27.14
CA ASP A 35 -8.49 2.12 -26.39
C ASP A 35 -8.69 2.34 -24.89
N LEU A 36 -9.28 3.47 -24.50
CA LEU A 36 -9.63 3.73 -23.09
C LEU A 36 -10.65 2.70 -22.56
N SER A 37 -11.68 2.39 -23.34
CA SER A 37 -12.69 1.38 -22.96
C SER A 37 -12.07 -0.02 -22.83
N GLY A 38 -11.13 -0.36 -23.73
CA GLY A 38 -10.35 -1.59 -23.67
C GLY A 38 -9.50 -1.67 -22.41
N LEU A 39 -8.73 -0.62 -22.11
CA LEU A 39 -7.93 -0.52 -20.88
C LEU A 39 -8.78 -0.71 -19.63
N ILE A 40 -9.90 0.00 -19.52
CA ILE A 40 -10.80 -0.12 -18.36
C ILE A 40 -11.35 -1.55 -18.24
N SER A 41 -11.68 -2.19 -19.37
CA SER A 41 -12.18 -3.56 -19.39
C SER A 41 -11.11 -4.56 -18.94
N ASP A 42 -9.88 -4.43 -19.42
CA ASP A 42 -8.76 -5.30 -19.05
C ASP A 42 -8.41 -5.18 -17.56
N LEU A 43 -8.38 -3.94 -17.03
CA LEU A 43 -8.19 -3.70 -15.60
C LEU A 43 -9.28 -4.39 -14.77
N LYS A 44 -10.55 -4.25 -15.18
CA LYS A 44 -11.68 -4.87 -14.48
C LYS A 44 -11.67 -6.39 -14.54
N ALA A 45 -11.30 -6.96 -15.67
CA ALA A 45 -11.08 -8.41 -15.80
C ALA A 45 -9.98 -8.90 -14.85
N GLY A 46 -8.98 -8.06 -14.57
CA GLY A 46 -7.94 -8.28 -13.56
C GLY A 46 -8.35 -7.97 -12.11
N GLY A 47 -9.60 -7.59 -11.85
CA GLY A 47 -10.08 -7.18 -10.52
C GLY A 47 -9.54 -5.83 -10.04
N GLN A 48 -9.05 -4.99 -10.97
CA GLN A 48 -8.57 -3.63 -10.71
C GLN A 48 -9.65 -2.60 -11.05
N LYS A 49 -9.52 -1.42 -10.45
CA LYS A 49 -10.39 -0.26 -10.67
C LYS A 49 -9.65 0.78 -11.49
N TYR A 50 -10.38 1.61 -12.21
CA TYR A 50 -9.83 2.73 -12.96
C TYR A 50 -10.18 4.08 -12.30
N ILE A 51 -9.15 4.88 -12.03
CA ILE A 51 -9.28 6.25 -11.51
C ILE A 51 -8.93 7.21 -12.66
N MET A 52 -9.82 8.15 -12.96
CA MET A 52 -9.58 9.19 -13.95
C MET A 52 -9.23 10.51 -13.25
N ASP A 53 -8.18 11.18 -13.74
CA ASP A 53 -7.91 12.55 -13.33
C ASP A 53 -8.84 13.52 -14.06
N MET A 54 -9.37 14.52 -13.38
CA MET A 54 -10.22 15.55 -13.97
C MET A 54 -9.80 16.92 -13.49
N VAL A 55 -9.87 17.89 -14.39
CA VAL A 55 -9.63 19.30 -14.11
C VAL A 55 -10.95 20.04 -14.25
N VAL A 56 -11.25 20.94 -13.32
CA VAL A 56 -12.37 21.89 -13.43
C VAL A 56 -11.97 23.29 -12.94
N ASN A 57 -10.76 23.45 -12.41
CA ASN A 57 -10.25 24.73 -11.96
C ASN A 57 -9.99 25.67 -13.14
N HIS A 58 -9.27 25.17 -14.15
CA HIS A 58 -8.75 25.99 -15.23
C HIS A 58 -8.86 25.30 -16.59
N ALA A 59 -8.78 26.08 -17.66
CA ALA A 59 -8.51 25.58 -19.02
C ALA A 59 -7.00 25.60 -19.31
N GLY A 60 -6.59 24.97 -20.41
CA GLY A 60 -5.22 25.07 -20.91
C GLY A 60 -4.87 26.44 -21.49
N TYR A 61 -3.58 26.74 -21.62
CA TYR A 61 -3.12 27.94 -22.32
C TYR A 61 -3.63 27.98 -23.77
N GLY A 62 -4.31 29.08 -24.14
CA GLY A 62 -4.86 29.25 -25.48
C GLY A 62 -6.04 28.33 -25.81
N ALA A 63 -6.66 27.71 -24.80
CA ALA A 63 -7.83 26.85 -24.96
C ALA A 63 -8.98 27.57 -25.68
N ARG A 64 -9.69 26.86 -26.56
CA ARG A 64 -10.78 27.40 -27.39
C ARG A 64 -11.88 28.04 -26.54
N VAL A 65 -12.27 27.41 -25.44
CA VAL A 65 -13.29 27.94 -24.51
C VAL A 65 -12.97 29.35 -24.02
N VAL A 66 -11.70 29.73 -23.89
CA VAL A 66 -11.28 31.07 -23.43
C VAL A 66 -11.68 32.15 -24.44
N SER A 67 -11.51 31.86 -25.72
CA SER A 67 -11.92 32.77 -26.80
C SER A 67 -13.43 32.76 -27.05
N GLN A 68 -14.09 31.62 -26.82
CA GLN A 68 -15.52 31.46 -27.02
C GLN A 68 -16.33 32.08 -25.88
N GLN A 69 -15.82 32.02 -24.65
CA GLN A 69 -16.50 32.43 -23.42
C GLN A 69 -15.56 33.21 -22.49
N PRO A 70 -15.03 34.38 -22.91
CA PRO A 70 -14.04 35.12 -22.12
C PRO A 70 -14.58 35.55 -20.74
N GLY A 71 -15.90 35.74 -20.59
CA GLY A 71 -16.54 36.11 -19.32
C GLY A 71 -16.62 34.99 -18.29
N TRP A 72 -16.27 33.75 -18.67
CA TRP A 72 -16.26 32.58 -17.77
C TRP A 72 -15.00 32.48 -16.93
N PHE A 73 -14.03 33.40 -17.11
CA PHE A 73 -12.74 33.35 -16.46
C PHE A 73 -12.50 34.58 -15.58
N HIS A 74 -11.81 34.38 -14.46
CA HIS A 74 -11.43 35.48 -13.56
C HIS A 74 -10.43 36.42 -14.28
N SER A 75 -10.79 37.71 -14.38
CA SER A 75 -9.95 38.73 -15.04
C SER A 75 -9.23 39.66 -14.06
N ASN A 76 -9.73 39.78 -12.83
CA ASN A 76 -9.19 40.64 -11.77
C ASN A 76 -8.89 39.77 -10.57
N CYS A 77 -7.61 39.64 -10.22
CA CYS A 77 -7.17 38.78 -9.15
C CYS A 77 -6.69 39.62 -7.95
N SER A 78 -7.10 39.25 -6.74
CA SER A 78 -6.66 39.91 -5.49
C SER A 78 -6.06 38.87 -4.55
N GLY A 79 -4.96 38.24 -4.97
CA GLY A 79 -4.09 37.40 -4.13
C GLY A 79 -4.69 36.16 -3.45
N ASP A 80 -5.95 35.82 -3.75
CA ASP A 80 -6.66 34.66 -3.21
C ASP A 80 -6.29 33.37 -3.98
N GLU A 81 -6.27 32.22 -3.31
CA GLU A 81 -5.98 30.93 -3.98
C GLU A 81 -7.14 30.43 -4.83
N ILE A 82 -8.37 30.93 -4.64
CA ILE A 82 -9.57 30.47 -5.35
C ILE A 82 -9.88 31.29 -6.60
N ASN A 83 -9.83 32.62 -6.52
CA ASN A 83 -10.27 33.50 -7.62
C ASN A 83 -9.10 34.05 -8.44
N CYS A 84 -7.92 33.42 -8.37
CA CYS A 84 -6.72 33.85 -9.07
C CYS A 84 -6.13 32.73 -9.93
N PRO A 85 -5.66 33.05 -11.16
CA PRO A 85 -4.95 32.11 -12.03
C PRO A 85 -3.82 31.34 -11.35
N LEU A 86 -3.98 30.01 -11.28
CA LEU A 86 -2.90 29.11 -10.91
C LEU A 86 -1.89 29.02 -12.05
N ALA A 87 -0.64 29.43 -11.79
CA ALA A 87 0.45 29.45 -12.78
C ALA A 87 0.14 30.26 -14.07
N GLY A 88 -0.86 31.16 -14.04
CA GLY A 88 -1.28 31.91 -15.23
C GLY A 88 -2.25 31.16 -16.16
N LEU A 89 -2.78 30.01 -15.73
CA LEU A 89 -3.81 29.28 -16.46
C LEU A 89 -5.16 30.02 -16.40
N PRO A 90 -5.96 30.00 -17.49
CA PRO A 90 -7.31 30.57 -17.49
C PRO A 90 -8.19 29.95 -16.40
N ASP A 91 -8.48 30.72 -15.37
CA ASP A 91 -9.15 30.28 -14.14
C ASP A 91 -10.66 30.46 -14.23
N PHE A 92 -11.42 29.36 -14.13
CA PHE A 92 -12.86 29.38 -14.31
C PHE A 92 -13.57 30.05 -13.12
N ARG A 93 -14.68 30.72 -13.41
CA ARG A 93 -15.57 31.36 -12.44
C ARG A 93 -16.65 30.40 -11.97
N GLN A 94 -16.32 29.42 -11.13
CA GLN A 94 -17.31 28.40 -10.73
C GLN A 94 -18.43 28.95 -9.81
N GLU A 95 -18.34 30.21 -9.36
CA GLU A 95 -19.43 30.94 -8.73
C GLU A 95 -20.53 31.36 -9.74
N ASP A 96 -20.22 31.39 -11.03
CA ASP A 96 -21.21 31.54 -12.10
C ASP A 96 -21.91 30.20 -12.37
N SER A 97 -23.24 30.19 -12.25
CA SER A 97 -24.06 28.99 -12.45
C SER A 97 -23.91 28.35 -13.84
N ALA A 98 -23.63 29.13 -14.88
CA ALA A 98 -23.43 28.60 -16.23
C ALA A 98 -22.09 27.84 -16.34
N VAL A 99 -21.04 28.39 -15.73
CA VAL A 99 -19.71 27.76 -15.65
C VAL A 99 -19.77 26.50 -14.80
N ALA A 100 -20.40 26.57 -13.63
CA ALA A 100 -20.61 25.43 -12.75
C ALA A 100 -21.36 24.29 -13.45
N ALA A 101 -22.44 24.61 -14.18
CA ALA A 101 -23.21 23.64 -14.93
C ALA A 101 -22.40 23.02 -16.07
N TYR A 102 -21.64 23.83 -16.82
CA TYR A 102 -20.76 23.35 -17.90
C TYR A 102 -19.74 22.33 -17.38
N LEU A 103 -18.98 22.68 -16.34
CA LEU A 103 -17.92 21.84 -15.78
C LEU A 103 -18.47 20.57 -15.11
N THR A 104 -19.61 20.68 -14.42
CA THR A 104 -20.30 19.53 -13.84
C THR A 104 -20.79 18.58 -14.93
N ASN A 105 -21.38 19.11 -16.00
CA ASN A 105 -21.83 18.29 -17.12
C ASN A 105 -20.66 17.64 -17.86
N LEU A 106 -19.51 18.30 -17.96
CA LEU A 106 -18.31 17.70 -18.52
C LEU A 106 -17.90 16.43 -17.77
N SER A 107 -17.75 16.50 -16.44
CA SER A 107 -17.43 15.31 -15.64
C SER A 107 -18.50 14.23 -15.76
N LYS A 108 -19.79 14.61 -15.78
CA LYS A 108 -20.91 13.67 -15.97
C LYS A 108 -20.82 12.95 -17.31
N SER A 109 -20.57 13.65 -18.40
CA SER A 109 -20.44 13.06 -19.74
C SER A 109 -19.32 12.02 -19.78
N TRP A 110 -18.16 12.32 -19.20
CA TRP A 110 -17.05 11.36 -19.10
C TRP A 110 -17.40 10.13 -18.25
N THR A 111 -18.01 10.31 -17.08
CA THR A 111 -18.44 9.17 -16.23
C THR A 111 -19.59 8.35 -16.80
N SER A 112 -20.37 8.93 -17.72
CA SER A 112 -21.44 8.25 -18.44
C SER A 112 -20.90 7.47 -19.65
N ALA A 113 -19.93 8.04 -20.36
CA ALA A 113 -19.31 7.43 -21.53
C ALA A 113 -18.36 6.27 -21.17
N TYR A 114 -17.62 6.38 -20.06
CA TYR A 114 -16.63 5.40 -19.65
C TYR A 114 -16.92 4.86 -18.25
N ALA A 115 -16.60 3.59 -18.01
CA ALA A 115 -16.88 2.92 -16.75
C ALA A 115 -15.86 3.30 -15.64
N ILE A 116 -15.71 4.58 -15.37
CA ILE A 116 -14.78 5.18 -14.40
C ILE A 116 -15.20 4.81 -12.98
N ASP A 117 -14.33 4.18 -12.19
CA ASP A 117 -14.66 3.74 -10.83
C ASP A 117 -14.37 4.82 -9.78
N ALA A 118 -13.46 5.72 -10.08
CA ALA A 118 -13.11 6.84 -9.22
C ALA A 118 -12.64 8.06 -10.02
N ILE A 119 -12.78 9.24 -9.44
CA ILE A 119 -12.19 10.48 -9.97
C ILE A 119 -11.15 10.97 -8.98
N ARG A 120 -9.95 11.30 -9.48
CA ARG A 120 -9.05 12.22 -8.79
C ARG A 120 -9.33 13.61 -9.35
N MET A 121 -9.73 14.53 -8.50
CA MET A 121 -9.99 15.92 -8.89
C MET A 121 -8.75 16.75 -8.62
N ASP A 122 -8.25 17.36 -9.68
CA ASP A 122 -7.14 18.28 -9.67
C ASP A 122 -7.44 19.53 -8.83
N THR A 123 -6.43 20.01 -8.10
CA THR A 123 -6.38 21.38 -7.54
C THR A 123 -7.59 21.80 -6.70
N VAL A 124 -8.20 20.91 -5.91
CA VAL A 124 -9.49 21.19 -5.24
C VAL A 124 -9.47 22.41 -4.31
N LYS A 125 -8.30 22.78 -3.77
CA LYS A 125 -8.14 23.95 -2.91
C LYS A 125 -8.28 25.29 -3.63
N HIS A 126 -8.19 25.29 -4.95
CA HIS A 126 -8.29 26.46 -5.81
C HIS A 126 -9.71 26.70 -6.32
N VAL A 127 -10.69 25.90 -5.88
CA VAL A 127 -12.08 25.99 -6.33
C VAL A 127 -13.00 26.20 -5.12
N PRO A 128 -14.07 27.01 -5.21
CA PRO A 128 -14.96 27.25 -4.08
C PRO A 128 -15.60 25.96 -3.55
N ASN A 129 -15.56 25.74 -2.22
CA ASN A 129 -16.20 24.57 -1.60
C ASN A 129 -17.72 24.48 -1.88
N SER A 130 -18.38 25.62 -2.07
CA SER A 130 -19.79 25.67 -2.46
C SER A 130 -20.05 25.02 -3.82
N TYR A 131 -19.12 25.14 -4.78
CA TYR A 131 -19.25 24.47 -6.07
C TYR A 131 -19.14 22.94 -5.93
N TRP A 132 -18.18 22.47 -5.14
CA TRP A 132 -18.05 21.04 -4.83
C TRP A 132 -19.33 20.48 -4.22
N GLN A 133 -19.81 21.12 -3.15
CA GLN A 133 -20.94 20.65 -2.34
C GLN A 133 -22.27 20.72 -3.10
N ASN A 134 -22.52 21.81 -3.83
CA ASN A 134 -23.85 22.08 -4.38
C ASN A 134 -24.01 21.63 -5.83
N SER A 135 -22.91 21.46 -6.59
CA SER A 135 -22.96 21.21 -8.02
C SER A 135 -22.21 19.94 -8.40
N TRP A 136 -20.89 19.91 -8.19
CA TRP A 136 -20.04 18.90 -8.81
C TRP A 136 -20.22 17.50 -8.18
N VAL A 137 -20.09 17.38 -6.86
CA VAL A 137 -20.25 16.10 -6.15
C VAL A 137 -21.64 15.49 -6.38
N PRO A 138 -22.76 16.20 -6.12
CA PRO A 138 -24.09 15.63 -6.37
C PRO A 138 -24.32 15.33 -7.86
N GLY A 139 -23.80 16.17 -8.76
CA GLY A 139 -23.92 15.98 -10.20
C GLY A 139 -23.24 14.70 -10.71
N VAL A 140 -21.99 14.46 -10.31
CA VAL A 140 -21.24 13.26 -10.68
C VAL A 140 -21.86 12.02 -10.06
N LEU A 141 -22.21 12.04 -8.77
CA LEU A 141 -22.81 10.88 -8.10
C LEU A 141 -24.22 10.55 -8.62
N ALA A 142 -24.95 11.54 -9.13
CA ALA A 142 -26.22 11.32 -9.82
C ALA A 142 -26.04 10.62 -11.19
N ALA A 143 -25.00 11.00 -11.95
CA ALA A 143 -24.69 10.35 -13.23
C ALA A 143 -24.10 8.95 -13.04
N ARG A 144 -23.25 8.76 -12.03
CA ARG A 144 -22.63 7.48 -11.71
C ARG A 144 -22.56 7.26 -10.18
N PRO A 145 -23.56 6.58 -9.60
CA PRO A 145 -23.54 6.24 -8.18
C PRO A 145 -22.33 5.37 -7.81
N ASN A 146 -21.82 5.55 -6.60
CA ASN A 146 -20.67 4.83 -6.03
C ASN A 146 -19.30 5.12 -6.70
N THR A 147 -19.16 6.23 -7.44
CA THR A 147 -17.85 6.72 -7.87
C THR A 147 -17.07 7.26 -6.66
N PHE A 148 -15.87 6.74 -6.41
CA PHE A 148 -15.02 7.24 -5.33
C PHE A 148 -14.37 8.56 -5.72
N LEU A 149 -14.40 9.56 -4.84
CA LEU A 149 -13.93 10.91 -5.12
C LEU A 149 -12.68 11.25 -4.29
N LEU A 150 -11.54 11.41 -4.96
CA LEU A 150 -10.25 11.81 -4.37
C LEU A 150 -9.94 13.26 -4.74
N GLY A 151 -9.88 14.16 -3.76
CA GLY A 151 -9.47 15.54 -3.99
C GLY A 151 -7.96 15.77 -3.80
N GLU A 152 -7.33 16.48 -4.71
CA GLU A 152 -5.97 16.99 -4.50
C GLU A 152 -5.99 18.36 -3.79
N ALA A 153 -5.89 18.32 -2.46
CA ALA A 153 -5.65 19.51 -1.66
C ALA A 153 -4.18 19.53 -1.22
N PHE A 154 -3.31 20.24 -1.96
CA PHE A 154 -1.89 20.36 -1.61
C PHE A 154 -1.72 21.23 -0.34
N LEU A 155 -1.92 20.61 0.82
CA LEU A 155 -1.89 21.23 2.16
C LEU A 155 -1.17 20.28 3.13
N SER A 156 -0.01 20.69 3.64
CA SER A 156 0.89 19.85 4.43
C SER A 156 0.93 20.16 5.93
N GLY A 157 0.07 21.06 6.41
CA GLY A 157 0.07 21.50 7.80
C GLY A 157 -0.47 20.45 8.76
N SER A 158 -1.79 20.25 8.75
CA SER A 158 -2.49 19.27 9.61
C SER A 158 -3.70 18.67 8.90
N ALA A 159 -4.18 17.53 9.40
CA ALA A 159 -5.36 16.86 8.88
C ALA A 159 -6.62 17.74 8.92
N SER A 160 -6.68 18.75 9.80
CA SER A 160 -7.82 19.69 9.86
C SER A 160 -7.97 20.53 8.60
N GLN A 161 -6.89 20.77 7.85
CA GLN A 161 -6.94 21.47 6.57
C GLN A 161 -7.65 20.68 5.47
N LEU A 162 -7.76 19.36 5.63
CA LEU A 162 -8.41 18.48 4.67
C LEU A 162 -9.94 18.41 4.87
N LYS A 163 -10.40 18.72 6.09
CA LYS A 163 -11.81 18.59 6.50
C LYS A 163 -12.80 19.33 5.61
N PRO A 164 -12.54 20.57 5.15
CA PRO A 164 -13.47 21.28 4.27
C PRO A 164 -13.80 20.53 2.98
N PHE A 165 -12.83 19.82 2.39
CA PHE A 165 -13.05 19.04 1.16
C PHE A 165 -13.80 17.74 1.45
N LEU A 166 -13.51 17.09 2.57
CA LEU A 166 -14.26 15.90 3.01
C LEU A 166 -15.72 16.25 3.34
N ASP A 167 -15.96 17.39 3.99
CA ASP A 167 -17.29 17.91 4.30
C ASP A 167 -18.04 18.36 3.03
N ALA A 168 -17.32 18.81 1.99
CA ALA A 168 -17.89 19.12 0.67
C ALA A 168 -18.32 17.88 -0.12
N GLY A 169 -17.97 16.67 0.35
CA GLY A 169 -18.47 15.41 -0.19
C GLY A 169 -17.42 14.54 -0.88
N PHE A 170 -16.13 14.91 -0.86
CA PHE A 170 -15.07 14.00 -1.29
C PHE A 170 -14.91 12.83 -0.30
N ASP A 171 -14.68 11.63 -0.81
CA ASP A 171 -14.41 10.45 0.04
C ASP A 171 -13.02 10.54 0.68
N SER A 172 -12.06 11.13 -0.05
CA SER A 172 -10.65 11.11 0.29
C SER A 172 -9.93 12.36 -0.20
N THR A 173 -8.78 12.63 0.40
CA THR A 173 -7.80 13.58 -0.12
C THR A 173 -6.42 12.91 -0.15
N PHE A 174 -5.49 13.46 -0.93
CA PHE A 174 -4.08 13.14 -0.71
C PHE A 174 -3.65 13.61 0.68
N ASN A 175 -3.13 12.70 1.48
CA ASN A 175 -2.72 12.95 2.86
C ASN A 175 -1.30 13.55 2.91
N PHE A 176 -1.15 14.78 2.38
CA PHE A 176 0.09 15.53 2.44
C PHE A 176 0.60 15.82 3.88
N PRO A 177 -0.25 16.00 4.91
CA PRO A 177 0.22 16.12 6.29
C PRO A 177 0.97 14.86 6.76
N LEU A 178 0.41 13.66 6.51
CA LEU A 178 1.10 12.41 6.84
C LEU A 178 2.33 12.18 5.95
N ARG A 179 2.27 12.57 4.66
CA ARG A 179 3.46 12.56 3.78
C ARG A 179 4.60 13.36 4.39
N GLN A 180 4.33 14.58 4.86
CA GLN A 180 5.37 15.41 5.49
C GLN A 180 5.99 14.72 6.69
N ALA A 181 5.18 14.06 7.51
CA ALA A 181 5.67 13.30 8.66
C ALA A 181 6.54 12.09 8.25
N LEU A 182 6.18 11.38 7.17
CA LEU A 182 6.97 10.30 6.58
C LEU A 182 8.31 10.81 6.03
N VAL A 183 8.30 11.94 5.30
CA VAL A 183 9.50 12.58 4.77
C VAL A 183 10.43 13.01 5.89
N ASP A 184 9.93 13.73 6.89
CA ASP A 184 10.75 14.24 8.00
C ASP A 184 11.37 13.10 8.82
N SER A 185 10.60 12.04 9.07
CA SER A 185 11.06 10.92 9.93
C SER A 185 11.94 9.94 9.18
N LEU A 186 11.53 9.52 7.98
CA LEU A 186 12.18 8.43 7.24
C LEU A 186 13.03 8.96 6.09
N GLY A 187 12.55 9.91 5.29
CA GLY A 187 13.34 10.49 4.20
C GLY A 187 14.58 11.22 4.73
N LYS A 188 14.36 12.18 5.63
CA LYS A 188 15.41 13.04 6.22
C LYS A 188 16.08 12.43 7.46
N GLY A 189 15.65 11.25 7.89
CA GLY A 189 16.26 10.53 9.02
C GLY A 189 15.96 11.11 10.40
N GLY A 190 14.84 11.82 10.57
CA GLY A 190 14.39 12.39 11.84
C GLY A 190 13.82 11.37 12.83
N SER A 191 13.23 11.89 13.92
CA SER A 191 12.55 11.07 14.92
C SER A 191 11.23 10.52 14.38
N LEU A 192 10.96 9.24 14.63
CA LEU A 192 9.66 8.61 14.37
C LEU A 192 8.54 9.15 15.28
N ASP A 193 8.84 9.99 16.28
CA ASP A 193 7.83 10.77 16.99
C ASP A 193 7.02 11.65 16.03
N ARG A 194 7.67 12.18 14.98
CA ARG A 194 7.00 13.01 13.98
C ARG A 194 5.99 12.20 13.16
N LEU A 195 6.36 10.99 12.74
CA LEU A 195 5.45 10.03 12.09
C LEU A 195 4.29 9.64 13.01
N ALA A 196 4.59 9.28 14.26
CA ALA A 196 3.58 8.92 15.25
C ALA A 196 2.60 10.10 15.49
N ALA A 197 3.10 11.32 15.61
CA ALA A 197 2.28 12.53 15.74
C ALA A 197 1.41 12.80 14.50
N GLY A 198 1.94 12.65 13.29
CA GLY A 198 1.16 12.84 12.06
C GLY A 198 0.02 11.81 11.92
N MET A 199 0.26 10.57 12.34
CA MET A 199 -0.79 9.54 12.38
C MET A 199 -1.86 9.87 13.43
N GLN A 200 -1.46 10.31 14.62
CA GLN A 200 -2.41 10.72 15.67
C GLN A 200 -3.19 11.98 15.29
N ASP A 201 -2.57 12.94 14.59
CA ASP A 201 -3.27 14.12 14.06
C ASP A 201 -4.37 13.72 13.08
N THR A 202 -4.07 12.81 12.15
CA THR A 202 -5.06 12.29 11.20
C THR A 202 -6.20 11.56 11.92
N LEU A 203 -5.87 10.62 12.83
CA LEU A 203 -6.86 9.83 13.56
C LEU A 203 -7.71 10.67 14.51
N GLY A 204 -7.08 11.57 15.27
CA GLY A 204 -7.77 12.44 16.24
C GLY A 204 -8.68 13.46 15.56
N THR A 205 -8.31 13.92 14.36
CA THR A 205 -9.10 14.90 13.62
C THR A 205 -10.23 14.27 12.81
N LEU A 206 -9.95 13.16 12.11
CA LEU A 206 -10.89 12.58 11.14
C LEU A 206 -11.65 11.36 11.69
N GLY A 207 -11.15 10.72 12.75
CA GLY A 207 -11.60 9.41 13.19
C GLY A 207 -11.09 8.28 12.28
N LEU A 208 -11.16 7.04 12.76
CA LEU A 208 -10.61 5.88 12.06
C LEU A 208 -11.26 5.64 10.69
N ASP A 209 -12.60 5.70 10.61
CA ASP A 209 -13.33 5.39 9.37
C ASP A 209 -12.92 6.30 8.21
N ARG A 210 -12.78 7.60 8.47
CA ARG A 210 -12.29 8.56 7.46
C ARG A 210 -10.79 8.43 7.23
N THR A 211 -10.01 8.12 8.26
CA THR A 211 -8.57 7.87 8.11
C THR A 211 -8.32 6.68 7.18
N LEU A 212 -9.11 5.61 7.26
CA LEU A 212 -8.98 4.44 6.39
C LEU A 212 -9.24 4.76 4.91
N LEU A 213 -9.95 5.85 4.60
CA LEU A 213 -10.21 6.30 3.24
C LEU A 213 -9.19 7.32 2.73
N GLN A 214 -8.36 7.94 3.58
CA GLN A 214 -7.37 8.92 3.14
C GLN A 214 -6.30 8.28 2.25
N THR A 215 -5.92 8.98 1.18
CA THR A 215 -4.89 8.48 0.25
C THR A 215 -3.51 8.88 0.75
N ASN A 216 -2.80 7.93 1.34
CA ASN A 216 -1.43 8.14 1.81
C ASN A 216 -0.45 7.96 0.65
N LEU A 217 0.63 8.73 0.66
CA LEU A 217 1.62 8.76 -0.40
C LEU A 217 3.02 9.01 0.17
N LEU A 218 4.04 8.52 -0.54
CA LEU A 218 5.43 8.93 -0.32
C LEU A 218 5.80 10.07 -1.28
N ASP A 219 5.40 9.92 -2.53
CA ASP A 219 5.53 10.91 -3.59
C ASP A 219 4.43 10.74 -4.63
N ASN A 220 4.26 11.76 -5.46
CA ASN A 220 3.37 11.81 -6.62
C ASN A 220 4.01 12.70 -7.69
N HIS A 221 3.20 13.21 -8.63
CA HIS A 221 3.67 14.05 -9.72
C HIS A 221 3.99 15.51 -9.34
N ASP A 222 3.68 15.97 -8.12
CA ASP A 222 3.83 17.37 -7.69
C ASP A 222 4.98 17.59 -6.70
N VAL A 223 5.52 16.51 -6.17
CA VAL A 223 6.58 16.52 -5.16
C VAL A 223 7.80 15.75 -5.64
N PRO A 224 8.99 16.03 -5.10
CA PRO A 224 10.17 15.22 -5.38
C PRO A 224 9.91 13.74 -5.07
N ARG A 225 10.59 12.86 -5.82
CA ARG A 225 10.61 11.44 -5.49
C ARG A 225 11.13 11.27 -4.06
N PHE A 226 10.56 10.36 -3.29
CA PHE A 226 10.89 10.21 -1.87
C PHE A 226 12.37 9.90 -1.64
N VAL A 227 13.00 9.18 -2.57
CA VAL A 227 14.44 8.88 -2.53
C VAL A 227 15.32 10.13 -2.74
N ASN A 228 14.79 11.24 -3.24
CA ASN A 228 15.47 12.55 -3.34
C ASN A 228 15.34 13.41 -2.09
N GLU A 229 14.33 13.17 -1.24
CA GLU A 229 14.08 13.93 -0.01
C GLU A 229 15.26 13.96 0.99
N PRO A 230 16.12 12.92 1.11
CA PRO A 230 17.31 12.98 1.96
C PRO A 230 18.31 14.10 1.59
N GLY A 231 18.28 14.59 0.34
CA GLY A 231 19.24 15.58 -0.15
C GLY A 231 20.64 15.01 -0.40
N SER A 232 21.65 15.88 -0.35
CA SER A 232 23.06 15.52 -0.57
C SER A 232 23.75 15.07 0.73
N GLY A 233 24.85 14.31 0.60
CA GLY A 233 25.68 13.90 1.73
C GLY A 233 25.16 12.69 2.52
N VAL A 234 24.05 12.08 2.10
CA VAL A 234 23.53 10.83 2.68
C VAL A 234 23.97 9.65 1.82
N ALA A 235 24.44 8.58 2.45
CA ALA A 235 24.88 7.39 1.72
C ALA A 235 23.71 6.68 1.03
N GLU A 236 23.90 6.20 -0.20
CA GLU A 236 22.85 5.50 -0.96
C GLU A 236 22.24 4.34 -0.16
N SER A 237 23.06 3.53 0.50
CA SER A 237 22.61 2.39 1.31
C SER A 237 21.67 2.81 2.45
N GLU A 238 21.89 3.98 3.03
CA GLU A 238 21.05 4.58 4.06
C GLU A 238 19.72 5.08 3.49
N ILE A 239 19.76 5.76 2.33
CA ILE A 239 18.55 6.17 1.58
C ILE A 239 17.67 4.94 1.28
N ARG A 240 18.27 3.85 0.78
CA ARG A 240 17.53 2.61 0.46
C ARG A 240 16.94 1.93 1.68
N THR A 241 17.68 1.91 2.79
CA THR A 241 17.20 1.37 4.07
C THR A 241 15.98 2.16 4.55
N ARG A 242 16.08 3.48 4.57
CA ARG A 242 14.99 4.40 4.95
C ARG A 242 13.78 4.28 4.02
N TYR A 243 14.03 4.16 2.71
CA TYR A 243 12.96 3.98 1.74
C TYR A 243 12.20 2.66 1.93
N GLY A 244 12.91 1.57 2.25
CA GLY A 244 12.27 0.31 2.61
C GLY A 244 11.37 0.41 3.85
N LEU A 245 11.79 1.16 4.87
CA LEU A 245 10.95 1.49 6.03
C LEU A 245 9.73 2.33 5.62
N ALA A 246 9.91 3.31 4.72
CA ALA A 246 8.84 4.19 4.27
C ALA A 246 7.77 3.45 3.45
N LEU A 247 8.18 2.53 2.56
CA LEU A 247 7.26 1.61 1.86
C LEU A 247 6.51 0.72 2.86
N GLY A 248 7.20 0.24 3.88
CA GLY A 248 6.62 -0.48 5.00
C GLY A 248 5.52 0.29 5.71
N ALA A 249 5.84 1.51 6.14
CA ALA A 249 4.90 2.41 6.80
C ALA A 249 3.69 2.69 5.90
N LEU A 250 3.92 3.08 4.63
CA LEU A 250 2.86 3.33 3.64
C LEU A 250 1.89 2.14 3.54
N MET A 251 2.42 0.92 3.44
CA MET A 251 1.62 -0.29 3.21
C MET A 251 0.90 -0.81 4.46
N THR A 252 1.32 -0.39 5.66
CA THR A 252 0.82 -0.96 6.93
C THR A 252 0.07 0.02 7.81
N LEU A 253 0.23 1.33 7.61
CA LEU A 253 -0.58 2.35 8.28
C LEU A 253 -2.05 2.35 7.77
N PRO A 254 -3.00 2.87 8.57
CA PRO A 254 -4.36 3.15 8.13
C PRO A 254 -4.40 4.12 6.93
N GLY A 255 -5.32 3.90 6.00
CA GLY A 255 -5.46 4.70 4.76
C GLY A 255 -5.21 3.88 3.50
N ILE A 256 -5.45 4.47 2.33
CA ILE A 256 -5.24 3.89 1.00
C ILE A 256 -3.82 4.23 0.55
N PRO A 257 -2.90 3.25 0.41
CA PRO A 257 -1.55 3.53 -0.07
C PRO A 257 -1.55 3.81 -1.58
N GLN A 258 -1.04 4.96 -1.98
CA GLN A 258 -0.74 5.30 -3.36
C GLN A 258 0.75 5.09 -3.64
N LEU A 259 1.04 4.24 -4.64
CA LEU A 259 2.38 4.10 -5.21
C LEU A 259 2.42 4.92 -6.50
N TYR A 260 3.46 5.74 -6.67
CA TYR A 260 3.70 6.46 -7.91
C TYR A 260 4.61 5.60 -8.79
N TYR A 261 4.38 5.56 -10.11
CA TYR A 261 5.11 4.66 -11.00
C TYR A 261 6.63 4.82 -10.81
N GLY A 262 7.36 3.72 -10.60
CA GLY A 262 8.79 3.76 -10.27
C GLY A 262 9.10 3.76 -8.76
N ASN A 263 8.12 3.89 -7.87
CA ASN A 263 8.30 3.65 -6.44
C ASN A 263 8.78 2.22 -6.16
N GLU A 264 8.20 1.25 -6.88
CA GLU A 264 8.59 -0.15 -6.81
C GLU A 264 10.06 -0.39 -7.21
N LEU A 265 10.71 0.58 -7.84
CA LEU A 265 12.13 0.53 -8.19
C LEU A 265 12.98 1.47 -7.33
N GLY A 266 12.36 2.43 -6.63
CA GLY A 266 13.05 3.52 -5.93
C GLY A 266 13.65 4.54 -6.90
N MET A 267 12.87 4.93 -7.91
CA MET A 267 13.26 5.89 -8.94
C MET A 267 13.59 7.29 -8.39
N TYR A 268 14.74 7.84 -8.76
CA TYR A 268 15.13 9.22 -8.48
C TYR A 268 14.43 10.23 -9.43
N GLY A 269 14.17 11.42 -8.90
CA GLY A 269 13.66 12.61 -9.60
C GLY A 269 13.43 13.77 -8.63
N GLY A 270 13.96 14.95 -8.96
CA GLY A 270 13.73 16.21 -8.23
C GLY A 270 12.33 16.78 -8.44
N SER A 271 12.17 18.10 -8.45
CA SER A 271 10.89 18.75 -8.75
C SER A 271 10.43 18.51 -10.20
N ASP A 272 9.17 18.81 -10.52
CA ASP A 272 8.61 18.78 -11.89
C ASP A 272 9.56 19.51 -12.87
N PRO A 273 9.92 18.89 -14.03
CA PRO A 273 9.48 17.59 -14.55
C PRO A 273 10.39 16.41 -14.21
N ASP A 274 11.41 16.60 -13.37
CA ASP A 274 12.39 15.56 -13.09
C ASP A 274 11.80 14.36 -12.32
N ASN A 275 10.72 14.56 -11.55
CA ASN A 275 9.93 13.48 -10.94
C ASN A 275 9.07 12.68 -11.95
N ARG A 276 8.97 13.12 -13.20
CA ARG A 276 8.11 12.55 -14.27
C ARG A 276 8.91 11.92 -15.42
N ARG A 277 10.17 11.52 -15.17
CA ARG A 277 10.99 10.80 -16.17
C ARG A 277 10.31 9.50 -16.63
N ASP A 278 10.60 9.07 -17.85
CA ASP A 278 10.07 7.82 -18.41
C ASP A 278 10.45 6.59 -17.57
N MET A 279 9.52 5.64 -17.49
CA MET A 279 9.81 4.33 -16.93
C MET A 279 10.81 3.59 -17.84
N PRO A 280 11.98 3.17 -17.35
CA PRO A 280 12.98 2.52 -18.20
C PRO A 280 12.48 1.20 -18.79
N SER A 281 12.79 0.91 -20.05
CA SER A 281 12.32 -0.32 -20.73
C SER A 281 12.77 -1.62 -20.06
N TRP A 282 13.93 -1.63 -19.40
CA TRP A 282 14.43 -2.78 -18.65
C TRP A 282 13.56 -3.10 -17.42
N ALA A 283 12.80 -2.13 -16.90
CA ALA A 283 12.00 -2.29 -15.68
C ALA A 283 10.90 -3.34 -15.81
N TRP A 284 10.46 -3.64 -17.03
CA TRP A 284 9.38 -4.59 -17.32
C TRP A 284 9.82 -6.05 -17.22
N THR A 285 11.12 -6.35 -17.21
CA THR A 285 11.64 -7.72 -17.15
C THR A 285 12.33 -8.03 -15.82
N ASP A 286 12.26 -9.28 -15.35
CA ASP A 286 12.96 -9.68 -14.12
C ASP A 286 14.49 -9.58 -14.27
N THR A 287 15.01 -9.94 -15.45
CA THR A 287 16.43 -9.76 -15.79
C THR A 287 16.85 -8.29 -15.70
N GLY A 288 16.07 -7.37 -16.27
CA GLY A 288 16.39 -5.94 -16.24
C GLY A 288 16.40 -5.35 -14.84
N ARG A 289 15.47 -5.78 -13.97
CA ARG A 289 15.43 -5.38 -12.55
C ARG A 289 16.56 -6.01 -11.73
N SER A 290 17.03 -7.20 -12.11
CA SER A 290 18.14 -7.90 -11.44
C SER A 290 19.51 -7.35 -11.82
N SER A 291 19.63 -6.67 -12.95
CA SER A 291 20.88 -6.05 -13.41
C SER A 291 21.23 -4.81 -12.60
N ALA A 292 22.53 -4.51 -12.52
CA ALA A 292 23.02 -3.27 -11.94
C ALA A 292 22.60 -2.07 -12.81
N GLN A 293 21.93 -1.08 -12.22
CA GLN A 293 21.46 0.11 -12.92
C GLN A 293 22.15 1.37 -12.37
N THR A 294 23.42 1.61 -12.72
CA THR A 294 24.26 2.67 -12.14
C THR A 294 23.76 4.10 -12.38
N ASN A 295 23.02 4.33 -13.48
CA ASN A 295 22.42 5.63 -13.79
C ASN A 295 21.02 5.80 -13.18
N PHE A 296 20.49 4.76 -12.53
CA PHE A 296 19.18 4.75 -11.88
C PHE A 296 19.30 4.69 -10.36
N LEU A 297 20.27 3.92 -9.83
CA LEU A 297 20.64 3.83 -8.41
C LEU A 297 22.06 4.37 -8.26
N ALA A 298 22.24 5.41 -7.44
CA ALA A 298 23.56 6.02 -7.25
C ALA A 298 24.56 4.99 -6.67
N GLY A 299 25.77 4.92 -7.22
CA GLY A 299 26.78 3.95 -6.78
C GLY A 299 26.58 2.51 -7.27
N GLY A 300 25.53 2.23 -8.05
CA GLY A 300 25.23 0.90 -8.56
C GLY A 300 24.48 0.03 -7.54
N GLY A 301 23.49 -0.72 -8.03
CA GLY A 301 22.64 -1.59 -7.24
C GLY A 301 21.58 -2.23 -8.11
N THR A 302 20.75 -3.10 -7.54
CA THR A 302 19.68 -3.78 -8.28
C THR A 302 18.30 -3.27 -7.84
N PRO A 303 17.48 -2.71 -8.75
CA PRO A 303 16.11 -2.29 -8.43
C PRO A 303 15.22 -3.45 -7.94
N LYS A 304 15.60 -4.70 -8.26
CA LYS A 304 14.90 -5.92 -7.83
C LYS A 304 14.66 -5.99 -6.33
N THR A 305 15.59 -5.52 -5.51
CA THR A 305 15.42 -5.55 -4.04
C THR A 305 14.21 -4.72 -3.59
N THR A 306 14.08 -3.51 -4.11
CA THR A 306 12.93 -2.63 -3.85
C THR A 306 11.64 -3.22 -4.44
N TYR A 307 11.73 -3.81 -5.64
CA TYR A 307 10.59 -4.40 -6.32
C TYR A 307 10.01 -5.59 -5.55
N ASP A 308 10.88 -6.51 -5.13
CA ASP A 308 10.49 -7.71 -4.38
C ASP A 308 9.94 -7.32 -3.00
N LEU A 309 10.52 -6.32 -2.33
CA LEU A 309 9.99 -5.76 -1.09
C LEU A 309 8.59 -5.16 -1.30
N THR A 310 8.41 -4.34 -2.34
CA THR A 310 7.12 -3.71 -2.67
C THR A 310 6.06 -4.76 -2.98
N LYS A 311 6.38 -5.77 -3.83
CA LYS A 311 5.52 -6.92 -4.13
C LYS A 311 5.12 -7.65 -2.85
N LYS A 312 6.07 -7.90 -1.95
CA LYS A 312 5.81 -8.57 -0.67
C LYS A 312 4.88 -7.75 0.22
N LEU A 313 5.13 -6.46 0.38
CA LEU A 313 4.28 -5.57 1.21
C LEU A 313 2.85 -5.46 0.67
N ILE A 314 2.68 -5.38 -0.66
CA ILE A 314 1.34 -5.42 -1.30
C ILE A 314 0.65 -6.75 -0.97
N GLY A 315 1.36 -7.88 -1.11
CA GLY A 315 0.84 -9.20 -0.75
C GLY A 315 0.42 -9.29 0.73
N LEU A 316 1.26 -8.77 1.64
CA LEU A 316 0.95 -8.71 3.07
C LEU A 316 -0.30 -7.90 3.33
N ARG A 317 -0.42 -6.71 2.73
CA ARG A 317 -1.61 -5.87 2.90
C ARG A 317 -2.85 -6.61 2.39
N LYS A 318 -2.86 -7.09 1.15
CA LYS A 318 -4.02 -7.79 0.57
C LYS A 318 -4.42 -9.03 1.38
N GLY A 319 -3.45 -9.80 1.87
CA GLY A 319 -3.68 -11.05 2.61
C GLY A 319 -4.04 -10.88 4.09
N ASN A 320 -4.00 -9.66 4.64
CA ASN A 320 -4.28 -9.40 6.05
C ASN A 320 -5.27 -8.25 6.22
N GLU A 321 -6.51 -8.59 6.54
CA GLU A 321 -7.58 -7.60 6.69
C GLU A 321 -7.33 -6.52 7.75
N ALA A 322 -6.57 -6.86 8.80
CA ALA A 322 -6.13 -5.87 9.78
C ALA A 322 -5.41 -4.67 9.13
N LEU A 323 -4.64 -4.89 8.06
CA LEU A 323 -3.83 -3.85 7.43
C LEU A 323 -4.66 -2.87 6.59
N TRP A 324 -5.81 -3.28 6.03
CA TRP A 324 -6.61 -2.41 5.14
C TRP A 324 -7.98 -1.99 5.67
N LYS A 325 -8.54 -2.65 6.69
CA LYS A 325 -9.78 -2.21 7.36
C LYS A 325 -9.72 -2.29 8.89
N GLY A 326 -8.58 -2.67 9.46
CA GLY A 326 -8.48 -2.90 10.90
C GLY A 326 -8.32 -1.62 11.72
N ASN A 327 -8.70 -1.75 12.99
CA ASN A 327 -8.40 -0.84 14.09
C ASN A 327 -6.92 -0.48 14.13
N TYR A 328 -6.60 0.62 14.81
CA TYR A 328 -5.24 1.08 15.02
C TYR A 328 -5.04 1.38 16.50
N ALA A 329 -3.93 0.91 17.06
CA ALA A 329 -3.47 1.35 18.37
C ALA A 329 -1.96 1.54 18.34
N GLU A 330 -1.50 2.72 18.71
CA GLU A 330 -0.07 2.95 18.86
C GLU A 330 0.46 2.19 20.08
N LEU A 331 1.55 1.46 19.92
CA LEU A 331 2.16 0.64 20.97
C LEU A 331 3.45 1.26 21.53
N TRP A 332 4.18 1.97 20.68
CA TRP A 332 5.46 2.57 21.04
C TRP A 332 5.82 3.70 20.09
N ARG A 333 6.42 4.78 20.64
CA ARG A 333 7.11 5.83 19.90
C ARG A 333 8.39 6.23 20.65
N PRO A 334 9.36 6.93 20.00
CA PRO A 334 10.66 7.19 20.59
C PRO A 334 10.62 7.97 21.92
N ASN A 335 9.83 9.05 22.02
CA ASN A 335 9.78 9.94 23.20
C ASN A 335 11.18 10.35 23.70
N GLY A 336 12.09 10.68 22.78
CA GLY A 336 13.49 11.01 23.07
C GLY A 336 14.41 9.81 23.34
N GLY A 337 13.90 8.58 23.29
CA GLY A 337 14.64 7.32 23.42
C GLY A 337 15.07 6.70 22.09
N GLN A 338 15.11 5.36 22.05
CA GLN A 338 15.42 4.60 20.83
C GLN A 338 14.43 4.96 19.71
N ASN A 339 14.93 5.20 18.49
CA ASN A 339 14.12 5.63 17.36
C ASN A 339 13.36 4.43 16.76
N VAL A 340 12.36 3.97 17.50
CA VAL A 340 11.46 2.86 17.17
C VAL A 340 10.03 3.37 17.15
N PHE A 341 9.24 2.89 16.20
CA PHE A 341 7.80 3.10 16.15
C PHE A 341 7.10 1.76 15.99
N ALA A 342 6.08 1.53 16.81
CA ALA A 342 5.30 0.32 16.77
C ALA A 342 3.81 0.59 16.93
N PHE A 343 3.00 -0.16 16.21
CA PHE A 343 1.56 -0.08 16.30
C PHE A 343 0.89 -1.42 16.04
N TYR A 344 -0.30 -1.56 16.58
CA TYR A 344 -1.20 -2.68 16.39
C TYR A 344 -2.23 -2.36 15.31
N ARG A 345 -2.59 -3.38 14.53
CA ARG A 345 -3.73 -3.41 13.62
C ARG A 345 -4.62 -4.63 13.91
N GLY A 346 -5.93 -4.44 13.96
CA GLY A 346 -6.88 -5.50 14.33
C GLY A 346 -8.17 -5.49 13.52
N SER A 347 -8.54 -6.61 12.91
CA SER A 347 -9.85 -6.83 12.29
C SER A 347 -10.23 -8.29 12.47
N GLY A 348 -11.42 -8.57 12.98
CA GLY A 348 -11.91 -9.94 13.18
C GLY A 348 -10.91 -10.80 13.96
N THR A 349 -10.32 -11.80 13.29
CA THR A 349 -9.28 -12.66 13.86
C THR A 349 -7.86 -12.27 13.42
N SER A 350 -7.72 -11.35 12.47
CA SER A 350 -6.45 -10.81 12.01
C SER A 350 -5.91 -9.79 13.00
N ARG A 351 -4.74 -10.08 13.56
CA ARG A 351 -4.08 -9.26 14.59
C ARG A 351 -2.63 -9.10 14.20
N VAL A 352 -2.24 -7.88 13.90
CA VAL A 352 -0.91 -7.56 13.36
C VAL A 352 -0.24 -6.52 14.25
N VAL A 353 1.03 -6.71 14.54
CA VAL A 353 1.90 -5.72 15.17
C VAL A 353 2.99 -5.36 14.17
N VAL A 354 3.14 -4.08 13.89
CA VAL A 354 4.19 -3.56 13.01
C VAL A 354 5.18 -2.84 13.89
N VAL A 355 6.47 -3.08 13.66
CA VAL A 355 7.56 -2.48 14.41
C VAL A 355 8.64 -2.04 13.43
N MET A 356 9.07 -0.79 13.51
CA MET A 356 10.12 -0.22 12.66
C MET A 356 11.21 0.40 13.53
N ASN A 357 12.47 0.06 13.27
CA ASN A 357 13.63 0.65 13.91
C ASN A 357 14.43 1.45 12.87
N SER A 358 14.41 2.78 12.99
CA SER A 358 15.22 3.69 12.17
C SER A 358 16.51 4.14 12.87
N SER A 359 16.83 3.57 14.03
CA SER A 359 18.09 3.82 14.74
C SER A 359 19.28 3.22 13.97
N ALA A 360 20.47 3.78 14.20
CA ALA A 360 21.74 3.26 13.65
C ALA A 360 22.21 1.95 14.32
N SER A 361 21.54 1.52 15.39
CA SER A 361 21.86 0.32 16.17
C SER A 361 20.62 -0.56 16.37
N SER A 362 20.88 -1.80 16.83
CA SER A 362 19.81 -2.70 17.27
C SER A 362 19.03 -2.07 18.43
N ALA A 363 17.72 -2.25 18.42
CA ALA A 363 16.80 -1.72 19.40
C ALA A 363 15.88 -2.80 19.97
N SER A 364 15.60 -2.72 21.27
CA SER A 364 14.71 -3.64 21.98
C SER A 364 13.59 -2.87 22.66
N VAL A 365 12.35 -3.27 22.39
CA VAL A 365 11.13 -2.67 22.95
C VAL A 365 10.22 -3.75 23.51
N SER A 366 9.46 -3.40 24.55
CA SER A 366 8.45 -4.27 25.15
C SER A 366 7.08 -3.64 24.95
N LEU A 367 6.36 -4.13 23.94
CA LEU A 367 5.11 -3.52 23.47
C LEU A 367 3.96 -3.94 24.38
N ASP A 368 3.37 -3.00 25.10
CA ASP A 368 2.26 -3.30 26.00
C ASP A 368 0.97 -3.57 25.22
N LEU A 369 0.50 -4.81 25.21
CA LEU A 369 -0.73 -5.19 24.51
C LEU A 369 -1.93 -5.13 25.47
N GLN A 370 -1.77 -5.62 26.69
CA GLN A 370 -2.87 -5.71 27.67
C GLN A 370 -3.20 -4.34 28.29
N GLY A 371 -2.19 -3.51 28.55
CA GLY A 371 -2.33 -2.17 29.10
C GLY A 371 -2.78 -1.10 28.09
N ASN A 372 -2.73 -1.39 26.78
CA ASN A 372 -3.02 -0.40 25.75
C ASN A 372 -4.52 -0.12 25.58
N ALA A 373 -4.96 1.11 25.82
CA ALA A 373 -6.38 1.47 25.74
C ALA A 373 -6.97 1.41 24.31
N GLY A 374 -6.14 1.49 23.27
CA GLY A 374 -6.58 1.44 21.88
C GLY A 374 -6.84 0.02 21.36
N ILE A 375 -6.44 -1.02 22.10
CA ILE A 375 -6.72 -2.42 21.73
C ILE A 375 -8.04 -2.85 22.38
N SER A 376 -8.95 -3.42 21.57
CA SER A 376 -10.26 -3.88 22.04
C SER A 376 -10.13 -4.95 23.13
N THR A 377 -11.09 -5.03 24.04
CA THR A 377 -11.13 -6.09 25.07
C THR A 377 -11.10 -7.48 24.44
N SER A 378 -11.83 -7.69 23.35
CA SER A 378 -11.83 -8.95 22.60
C SER A 378 -10.45 -9.32 22.05
N ASP A 379 -9.71 -8.35 21.50
CA ASP A 379 -8.37 -8.61 20.99
C ASP A 379 -7.38 -8.83 22.13
N LYS A 380 -7.48 -8.09 23.23
CA LYS A 380 -6.67 -8.34 24.43
C LYS A 380 -6.86 -9.77 24.96
N SER A 381 -8.10 -10.25 25.04
CA SER A 381 -8.37 -11.64 25.46
C SER A 381 -7.74 -12.67 24.52
N ALA A 382 -7.68 -12.39 23.21
CA ALA A 382 -7.02 -13.26 22.23
C ALA A 382 -5.48 -13.16 22.24
N LEU A 383 -4.92 -12.08 22.79
CA LEU A 383 -3.49 -11.78 22.83
C LEU A 383 -2.90 -11.99 24.24
N GLY A 384 -3.35 -13.02 24.94
CA GLY A 384 -2.84 -13.40 26.26
C GLY A 384 -1.40 -13.93 26.24
N ASN A 385 -0.82 -14.16 27.42
CA ASN A 385 0.51 -14.76 27.56
C ASN A 385 0.62 -16.09 26.80
N GLY A 386 1.76 -16.31 26.15
CA GLY A 386 2.01 -17.48 25.30
C GLY A 386 1.55 -17.31 23.85
N THR A 387 0.81 -16.24 23.51
CA THR A 387 0.46 -15.96 22.11
C THR A 387 1.74 -15.71 21.31
N VAL A 388 1.95 -16.52 20.28
CA VAL A 388 3.09 -16.39 19.36
C VAL A 388 2.69 -15.51 18.19
N PHE A 389 3.52 -14.52 17.91
CA PHE A 389 3.48 -13.72 16.70
C PHE A 389 4.56 -14.18 15.73
N SER A 390 4.23 -14.38 14.46
CA SER A 390 5.17 -14.74 13.41
C SER A 390 5.42 -13.56 12.48
N ASP A 391 6.69 -13.29 12.16
CA ASP A 391 7.04 -12.23 11.21
C ASP A 391 6.70 -12.67 9.79
N LEU A 392 5.89 -11.88 9.10
CA LEU A 392 5.51 -12.12 7.72
C LEU A 392 6.47 -11.45 6.73
N LEU A 393 7.21 -10.43 7.16
CA LEU A 393 8.07 -9.65 6.28
C LEU A 393 9.42 -10.36 6.02
N GLY A 394 9.94 -11.13 6.96
CA GLY A 394 11.18 -11.89 6.82
C GLY A 394 12.39 -11.03 6.45
N ALA A 395 12.38 -9.76 6.85
CA ALA A 395 13.40 -8.77 6.49
C ALA A 395 14.43 -8.58 7.62
N GLY A 396 14.91 -9.68 8.20
CA GLY A 396 15.96 -9.66 9.23
C GLY A 396 15.49 -9.36 10.66
N ALA A 397 14.18 -9.32 10.90
CA ALA A 397 13.61 -9.38 12.24
C ALA A 397 13.60 -10.84 12.77
N PRO A 398 13.48 -11.06 14.09
CA PRO A 398 13.21 -12.37 14.64
C PRO A 398 11.99 -13.01 13.98
N ALA A 399 12.08 -14.28 13.60
CA ALA A 399 10.99 -14.98 12.90
C ALA A 399 9.70 -15.08 13.75
N SER A 400 9.82 -14.98 15.07
CA SER A 400 8.68 -14.91 15.97
C SER A 400 8.99 -14.11 17.25
N ALA A 401 7.93 -13.67 17.92
CA ALA A 401 7.95 -13.07 19.24
C ALA A 401 6.75 -13.57 20.04
N THR A 402 6.91 -13.80 21.35
CA THR A 402 5.86 -14.40 22.19
C THR A 402 5.43 -13.44 23.28
N VAL A 403 4.13 -13.29 23.48
CA VAL A 403 3.57 -12.45 24.54
C VAL A 403 3.94 -13.03 25.91
N SER A 404 4.53 -12.21 26.76
CA SER A 404 4.89 -12.53 28.15
C SER A 404 4.63 -11.34 29.06
N GLY A 405 4.01 -11.58 30.22
CA GLY A 405 3.61 -10.51 31.13
C GLY A 405 2.66 -9.48 30.51
N GLY A 406 1.83 -9.88 29.54
CA GLY A 406 0.94 -8.99 28.80
C GLY A 406 1.60 -8.09 27.75
N LYS A 407 2.91 -8.29 27.52
CA LYS A 407 3.70 -7.49 26.57
C LYS A 407 4.33 -8.36 25.49
N LEU A 408 4.58 -7.79 24.32
CA LEU A 408 5.32 -8.42 23.23
C LEU A 408 6.74 -7.85 23.18
N PRO A 409 7.76 -8.57 23.67
CA PRO A 409 9.15 -8.17 23.53
C PRO A 409 9.61 -8.33 22.07
N VAL A 410 10.19 -7.30 21.49
CA VAL A 410 10.70 -7.29 20.12
C VAL A 410 12.08 -6.66 20.10
N THR A 411 13.03 -7.34 19.46
CA THR A 411 14.37 -6.81 19.16
C THR A 411 14.54 -6.73 17.65
N LEU A 412 14.92 -5.56 17.13
CA LEU A 412 15.15 -5.31 15.71
C LEU A 412 16.56 -4.78 15.49
N GLY A 413 17.25 -5.30 14.47
CA GLY A 413 18.49 -4.69 13.99
C GLY A 413 18.28 -3.26 13.47
N ALA A 414 19.38 -2.54 13.25
CA ALA A 414 19.37 -1.19 12.69
C ALA A 414 18.70 -1.15 11.31
N GLY A 415 17.79 -0.19 11.09
CA GLY A 415 17.11 -0.03 9.81
C GLY A 415 16.27 -1.24 9.41
N ARG A 416 15.64 -1.93 10.38
CA ARG A 416 14.81 -3.11 10.15
C ARG A 416 13.37 -2.87 10.57
N MET A 417 12.48 -3.67 9.98
CA MET A 417 11.05 -3.69 10.26
C MET A 417 10.57 -5.12 10.39
N ALA A 418 9.55 -5.32 11.21
CA ALA A 418 8.78 -6.56 11.29
C ALA A 418 7.29 -6.28 11.06
N VAL A 419 6.61 -7.24 10.44
CA VAL A 419 5.14 -7.30 10.36
C VAL A 419 4.72 -8.61 11.00
N TYR A 420 4.50 -8.56 12.31
CA TYR A 420 4.16 -9.70 13.13
C TYR A 420 2.66 -9.98 13.09
N ARG A 421 2.25 -11.19 12.74
CA ARG A 421 0.85 -11.63 12.86
C ARG A 421 0.69 -12.61 14.02
N ALA A 422 -0.29 -12.39 14.88
CA ALA A 422 -0.62 -13.34 15.93
C ALA A 422 -1.12 -14.65 15.32
N GLY A 423 -0.66 -15.79 15.85
CA GLY A 423 -1.30 -17.07 15.61
C GLY A 423 -2.76 -17.03 16.05
N THR A 424 -3.60 -17.86 15.44
CA THR A 424 -4.97 -18.03 15.93
C THR A 424 -4.92 -18.79 17.24
N SER A 425 -4.90 -18.08 18.36
CA SER A 425 -5.05 -18.64 19.69
C SER A 425 -6.45 -19.26 19.81
N SER A 426 -6.57 -20.57 19.63
CA SER A 426 -7.55 -21.34 20.40
C SER A 426 -7.06 -21.34 21.84
N GLY A 427 -7.84 -20.78 22.77
CA GLY A 427 -7.47 -20.71 24.17
C GLY A 427 -6.97 -22.05 24.72
N GLY A 428 -5.84 -22.01 25.42
CA GLY A 428 -5.27 -23.15 26.10
C GLY A 428 -3.75 -23.05 26.15
N GLY A 429 -3.22 -22.59 27.29
CA GLY A 429 -1.83 -22.82 27.65
C GLY A 429 -1.58 -24.31 27.87
N GLY A 430 -1.51 -25.07 26.79
CA GLY A 430 -0.97 -26.42 26.75
C GLY A 430 0.47 -26.35 26.29
N SER A 431 1.34 -27.13 26.91
CA SER A 431 2.66 -27.43 26.34
C SER A 431 2.50 -27.77 24.86
N THR A 432 3.40 -27.31 23.98
CA THR A 432 3.44 -27.75 22.58
C THR A 432 4.56 -28.74 22.36
N VAL A 433 4.39 -29.66 21.42
CA VAL A 433 5.43 -30.60 20.97
C VAL A 433 5.83 -30.28 19.53
N SER A 434 7.11 -30.45 19.20
CA SER A 434 7.59 -30.18 17.83
C SER A 434 7.59 -31.45 17.01
N VAL A 435 6.80 -31.48 15.93
CA VAL A 435 6.72 -32.61 15.01
C VAL A 435 7.33 -32.22 13.67
N THR A 436 8.36 -32.95 13.25
CA THR A 436 8.95 -32.80 11.92
C THR A 436 8.30 -33.77 10.95
N TYR A 437 7.55 -33.27 9.99
CA TYR A 437 6.96 -34.04 8.91
C TYR A 437 7.97 -34.19 7.77
N GLN A 438 8.20 -35.42 7.32
CA GLN A 438 9.13 -35.75 6.25
C GLN A 438 8.46 -36.60 5.17
N VAL A 439 8.71 -36.27 3.90
CA VAL A 439 8.25 -37.04 2.72
C VAL A 439 9.27 -36.96 1.58
N SER A 440 9.40 -38.04 0.81
CA SER A 440 10.18 -38.06 -0.43
C SER A 440 9.26 -37.72 -1.61
N ALA A 441 9.56 -36.65 -2.33
CA ALA A 441 8.71 -36.19 -3.45
C ALA A 441 9.54 -35.60 -4.58
N SER A 442 9.10 -35.84 -5.82
CA SER A 442 9.62 -35.14 -7.00
C SER A 442 8.95 -33.79 -7.17
N THR A 443 9.71 -32.81 -7.65
CA THR A 443 9.18 -31.50 -8.07
C THR A 443 9.68 -31.15 -9.47
N SER A 444 8.88 -30.38 -10.21
CA SER A 444 9.33 -29.72 -11.44
C SER A 444 9.97 -28.38 -11.10
N TYR A 445 10.78 -27.84 -12.03
CA TYR A 445 11.40 -26.53 -11.85
C TYR A 445 10.34 -25.46 -11.50
N GLY A 446 10.58 -24.72 -10.42
CA GLY A 446 9.67 -23.70 -9.90
C GLY A 446 8.53 -24.23 -9.00
N GLN A 447 8.35 -25.54 -8.83
CA GLN A 447 7.42 -26.08 -7.83
C GLN A 447 8.10 -26.23 -6.46
N ASN A 448 7.33 -26.01 -5.40
CA ASN A 448 7.74 -26.27 -4.01
C ASN A 448 6.72 -27.15 -3.29
N LEU A 449 7.17 -27.87 -2.27
CA LEU A 449 6.32 -28.73 -1.44
C LEU A 449 5.85 -28.03 -0.17
N TYR A 450 4.60 -28.28 0.20
CA TYR A 450 3.97 -27.75 1.40
C TYR A 450 3.21 -28.85 2.13
N LEU A 451 2.99 -28.65 3.43
CA LEU A 451 2.17 -29.50 4.30
C LEU A 451 0.87 -28.76 4.64
N VAL A 452 -0.27 -29.43 4.51
CA VAL A 452 -1.59 -28.88 4.90
C VAL A 452 -2.44 -29.94 5.58
N GLY A 453 -3.25 -29.57 6.57
CA GLY A 453 -4.06 -30.52 7.33
C GLY A 453 -5.23 -29.89 8.07
N ASP A 454 -5.97 -30.72 8.80
CA ASP A 454 -7.22 -30.40 9.48
C ASP A 454 -7.10 -29.37 10.60
N ARG A 455 -5.95 -29.32 11.27
CA ARG A 455 -5.71 -28.38 12.38
C ARG A 455 -5.21 -27.02 11.90
N SER A 456 -5.46 -25.98 12.69
CA SER A 456 -4.99 -24.61 12.43
C SER A 456 -3.48 -24.51 12.23
N GLU A 457 -2.71 -25.27 12.99
CA GLU A 457 -1.25 -25.36 12.95
C GLU A 457 -0.75 -25.97 11.63
N LEU A 458 -1.62 -26.69 10.93
CA LEU A 458 -1.41 -27.26 9.59
C LEU A 458 -2.21 -26.52 8.52
N GLY A 459 -2.74 -25.33 8.81
CA GLY A 459 -3.43 -24.49 7.83
C GLY A 459 -4.91 -24.82 7.60
N ALA A 460 -5.53 -25.71 8.39
CA ALA A 460 -6.97 -26.04 8.34
C ALA A 460 -7.51 -26.31 6.93
N TRP A 461 -6.80 -27.13 6.15
CA TRP A 461 -7.05 -27.46 4.74
C TRP A 461 -7.02 -26.27 3.76
N ASN A 462 -6.69 -25.06 4.23
CA ASN A 462 -6.48 -23.91 3.37
C ASN A 462 -5.08 -23.96 2.74
N THR A 463 -5.03 -24.16 1.42
CA THR A 463 -3.78 -24.22 0.66
C THR A 463 -2.95 -22.95 0.83
N ASP A 464 -3.55 -21.77 0.96
CA ASP A 464 -2.80 -20.51 1.13
C ASP A 464 -2.08 -20.41 2.47
N SER A 465 -2.56 -21.16 3.46
CA SER A 465 -1.98 -21.25 4.81
C SER A 465 -1.12 -22.51 5.01
N ALA A 466 -0.85 -23.27 3.94
CA ALA A 466 -0.03 -24.48 4.01
C ALA A 466 1.42 -24.18 4.42
N VAL A 467 1.98 -25.05 5.25
CA VAL A 467 3.33 -24.90 5.83
C VAL A 467 4.38 -25.21 4.77
N PRO A 468 5.30 -24.28 4.44
CA PRO A 468 6.36 -24.52 3.46
C PRO A 468 7.34 -25.59 3.95
N MET A 469 7.75 -26.48 3.05
CA MET A 469 8.75 -27.51 3.34
C MET A 469 10.11 -27.18 2.71
N THR A 470 11.18 -27.65 3.34
CA THR A 470 12.55 -27.52 2.84
C THR A 470 13.05 -28.85 2.27
N SER A 471 13.64 -28.82 1.08
CA SER A 471 14.22 -30.00 0.43
C SER A 471 15.64 -30.29 0.92
N SER A 472 15.99 -31.56 1.02
CA SER A 472 17.31 -32.09 1.36
C SER A 472 17.53 -33.46 0.70
N ALA A 473 18.77 -33.94 0.68
CA ALA A 473 19.12 -35.30 0.20
C ALA A 473 18.48 -35.65 -1.16
N CYS A 474 18.70 -34.80 -2.17
CA CYS A 474 18.12 -34.96 -3.50
C CYS A 474 18.88 -35.98 -4.35
N SER A 475 18.14 -36.84 -5.06
CA SER A 475 18.65 -37.71 -6.11
C SER A 475 17.80 -37.50 -7.37
N GLY A 476 18.38 -36.83 -8.38
CA GLY A 476 17.61 -36.34 -9.52
C GLY A 476 16.57 -35.30 -9.11
N THR A 477 15.31 -35.48 -9.56
CA THR A 477 14.20 -34.59 -9.21
C THR A 477 13.52 -34.93 -7.88
N VAL A 478 13.89 -36.05 -7.26
CA VAL A 478 13.31 -36.52 -5.99
C VAL A 478 14.16 -36.03 -4.83
N CYS A 479 13.54 -35.32 -3.89
CA CYS A 479 14.18 -34.85 -2.66
C CYS A 479 13.41 -35.34 -1.43
N THR A 480 14.11 -35.37 -0.29
CA THR A 480 13.48 -35.46 1.02
C THR A 480 13.05 -34.08 1.47
N TRP A 481 11.76 -33.86 1.64
CA TRP A 481 11.17 -32.60 2.08
C TRP A 481 10.82 -32.66 3.57
N LYS A 482 11.09 -31.59 4.31
CA LYS A 482 10.81 -31.50 5.75
C LYS A 482 10.11 -30.20 6.13
N ALA A 483 9.18 -30.27 7.08
CA ALA A 483 8.65 -29.11 7.80
C ALA A 483 8.45 -29.47 9.27
N THR A 484 8.83 -28.57 10.17
CA THR A 484 8.62 -28.74 11.62
C THR A 484 7.46 -27.85 12.06
N VAL A 485 6.48 -28.46 12.73
CA VAL A 485 5.26 -27.80 13.21
C VAL A 485 5.13 -28.02 14.72
N SER A 486 4.79 -26.97 15.45
CA SER A 486 4.42 -27.07 16.87
C SER A 486 2.95 -27.47 16.98
N LEU A 487 2.67 -28.60 17.61
CA LEU A 487 1.33 -29.13 17.81
C LEU A 487 1.01 -29.28 19.30
N PRO A 488 -0.27 -29.33 19.68
CA PRO A 488 -0.67 -29.81 21.00
C PRO A 488 -0.19 -31.25 21.22
N PRO A 489 0.18 -31.68 22.44
CA PRO A 489 0.59 -33.03 22.75
C PRO A 489 -0.57 -34.01 22.60
N SER A 490 -0.26 -35.24 22.19
CA SER A 490 -1.22 -36.34 22.09
C SER A 490 -2.46 -36.05 21.24
N VAL A 491 -2.31 -35.22 20.20
CA VAL A 491 -3.38 -34.83 19.29
C VAL A 491 -3.23 -35.55 17.96
N ALA A 492 -4.34 -36.13 17.48
CA ALA A 492 -4.43 -36.68 16.13
C ALA A 492 -4.58 -35.54 15.11
N THR A 493 -3.86 -35.66 14.00
CA THR A 493 -3.95 -34.79 12.84
C THR A 493 -4.23 -35.62 11.59
N ALA A 494 -5.00 -35.03 10.67
CA ALA A 494 -5.15 -35.51 9.31
C ALA A 494 -4.55 -34.48 8.34
N PHE A 495 -3.69 -34.92 7.42
CA PHE A 495 -2.93 -34.01 6.56
C PHE A 495 -2.63 -34.61 5.19
N LYS A 496 -2.19 -33.75 4.27
CA LYS A 496 -1.62 -34.08 2.97
C LYS A 496 -0.44 -33.18 2.65
N PHE A 497 0.41 -33.66 1.76
CA PHE A 497 1.38 -32.81 1.09
C PHE A 497 0.76 -32.20 -0.17
N ILE A 498 1.13 -30.97 -0.50
CA ILE A 498 0.70 -30.27 -1.73
C ILE A 498 1.92 -29.72 -2.47
N LYS A 499 1.89 -29.75 -3.81
CA LYS A 499 2.86 -29.04 -4.65
C LYS A 499 2.21 -27.75 -5.10
N LYS A 500 2.86 -26.63 -4.81
CA LYS A 500 2.45 -25.34 -5.38
C LYS A 500 3.35 -24.98 -6.55
N PRO A 501 2.78 -24.52 -7.67
CA PRO A 501 3.56 -23.85 -8.70
C PRO A 501 4.07 -22.52 -8.12
N GLY A 502 5.30 -22.14 -8.44
CA GLY A 502 5.84 -20.82 -8.13
C GLY A 502 5.12 -19.72 -8.91
N ASP A 503 5.85 -18.79 -9.50
CA ASP A 503 5.25 -17.69 -10.29
C ASP A 503 4.61 -18.14 -11.64
N SER A 504 4.39 -19.44 -11.89
CA SER A 504 3.93 -19.98 -13.17
C SER A 504 2.41 -20.05 -13.34
N GLY A 505 1.62 -19.71 -12.32
CA GLY A 505 0.15 -19.67 -12.43
C GLY A 505 -0.57 -21.02 -12.58
N ALA A 506 0.14 -22.15 -12.38
CA ALA A 506 -0.48 -23.47 -12.44
C ALA A 506 -1.42 -23.72 -11.22
N ALA A 507 -2.20 -24.79 -11.26
CA ALA A 507 -3.03 -25.21 -10.12
C ALA A 507 -2.21 -25.93 -9.03
N VAL A 508 -2.64 -25.81 -7.77
CA VAL A 508 -2.11 -26.58 -6.64
C VAL A 508 -2.37 -28.06 -6.87
N THR A 509 -1.32 -28.89 -6.81
CA THR A 509 -1.45 -30.35 -6.94
C THR A 509 -1.47 -30.99 -5.56
N TRP A 510 -2.52 -31.75 -5.27
CA TRP A 510 -2.69 -32.47 -4.01
C TRP A 510 -2.08 -33.87 -4.09
N GLU A 511 -1.58 -34.36 -2.95
CA GLU A 511 -1.23 -35.76 -2.79
C GLU A 511 -2.47 -36.65 -3.02
N GLY A 512 -2.27 -37.79 -3.70
CA GLY A 512 -3.31 -38.77 -3.98
C GLY A 512 -3.81 -39.49 -2.72
N GLY A 513 -4.70 -40.47 -2.90
CA GLY A 513 -5.15 -41.36 -1.82
C GLY A 513 -5.92 -40.69 -0.68
N ASN A 514 -6.05 -41.43 0.43
CA ASN A 514 -6.68 -40.95 1.66
C ASN A 514 -5.77 -39.95 2.40
N ASN A 515 -6.34 -39.15 3.31
CA ASN A 515 -5.55 -38.30 4.18
C ASN A 515 -4.56 -39.14 5.00
N ARG A 516 -3.33 -38.65 5.13
CA ARG A 516 -2.37 -39.20 6.08
C ARG A 516 -2.78 -38.80 7.50
N THR A 517 -2.47 -39.65 8.47
CA THR A 517 -2.79 -39.39 9.88
C THR A 517 -1.57 -39.55 10.76
N TYR A 518 -1.42 -38.68 11.76
CA TYR A 518 -0.37 -38.78 12.77
C TYR A 518 -0.86 -38.27 14.12
N THR A 519 -0.47 -38.93 15.21
CA THR A 519 -0.72 -38.45 16.57
C THR A 519 0.58 -37.91 17.15
N SER A 520 0.57 -36.64 17.56
CA SER A 520 1.71 -35.97 18.15
C SER A 520 2.14 -36.64 19.48
N PRO A 521 3.44 -36.59 19.85
CA PRO A 521 3.90 -37.17 21.12
C PRO A 521 3.30 -36.43 22.31
N SER A 522 3.35 -37.04 23.50
CA SER A 522 2.89 -36.39 24.74
C SER A 522 3.85 -35.31 25.25
N SER A 523 5.11 -35.32 24.83
CA SER A 523 6.13 -34.31 25.15
C SER A 523 7.29 -34.35 24.14
N GLY A 524 8.15 -33.34 24.16
CA GLY A 524 9.41 -33.31 23.39
C GLY A 524 9.24 -33.10 21.89
N THR A 525 10.11 -33.74 21.10
CA THR A 525 10.14 -33.64 19.65
C THR A 525 9.99 -35.01 19.00
N ALA A 526 9.36 -35.06 17.82
CA ALA A 526 9.21 -36.29 17.05
C ALA A 526 9.35 -36.03 15.55
N THR A 527 9.60 -37.09 14.78
CA THR A 527 9.63 -37.04 13.31
C THR A 527 8.62 -38.03 12.75
N TYR A 528 7.71 -37.55 11.90
CA TYR A 528 6.88 -38.38 11.05
C TYR A 528 7.62 -38.64 9.74
N SER A 529 7.91 -39.91 9.45
CA SER A 529 8.53 -40.34 8.19
C SER A 529 7.49 -40.96 7.28
N GLY A 530 6.93 -40.17 6.36
CA GLY A 530 5.81 -40.56 5.50
C GLY A 530 6.17 -41.39 4.27
N GLY A 531 7.43 -41.77 4.10
CA GLY A 531 7.89 -42.45 2.88
C GLY A 531 7.78 -41.54 1.65
N SER A 532 7.35 -42.10 0.53
CA SER A 532 7.17 -41.35 -0.73
C SER A 532 5.80 -40.68 -0.81
N TRP A 533 5.73 -39.59 -1.57
CA TRP A 533 4.49 -38.93 -2.00
C TRP A 533 3.53 -39.93 -2.66
N GLN A 534 2.24 -39.86 -2.29
CA GLN A 534 1.16 -40.74 -2.76
C GLN A 534 0.44 -40.26 -4.02
#